data_AF-A0A7V0NDC6-F1
#
_entry.id   AF-A0A7V0NDC6-F1
#
_cell.length_a   1.000
_cell.length_b   1.000
_cell.length_c   1.000
_cell.angle_alpha   90.00
_cell.angle_beta   90.00
_cell.angle_gamma   90.00
#
_symmetry.space_group_name_H-M   'P 1'
#
loop_
_entity.id
_entity.type
_entity.pdbx_description
1 polymer ?
#
loop_
_entity_poly.entity_id
_entity_poly.type
_entity_poly.pdbx_seq_one_letter_code
_entity_poly.pdbx_strand_id
1 'polypeptide(L)'
;MGKRMALVLSFTDRWGPPYRFPTGYCEILWETGHLPVITWQPQTDLASIIAGEWDPYILDWAQAAREYGHPVMLRFGHEMNGTWYPWCGVRNGGGETTGYGDPEKPDGPERCVDAYRHIHDLFERAGAGNVIWVWAPNEGNPVGERWNEIENYYPGDGYVDWLGMDGYNWGTSRPWSRWRSFDEVFGELYRRLTALAPGKPVMIAEFASAEEGGDKARWIGEAFRRLKEAYPHVRAFVWFDIVKETDWAIDSSPESLAAFRQAMRDSYYVGELKLEEGP
;
A
#
# COMPACT_ATOMS: atom_id res chain seq x y z
N MET A 1 -3.77 8.40 -19.97
CA MET A 1 -4.80 7.41 -19.56
C MET A 1 -6.17 7.52 -20.23
N GLY A 2 -6.70 8.71 -20.54
CA GLY A 2 -8.04 8.82 -21.19
C GLY A 2 -9.23 8.69 -20.23
N LYS A 3 -8.96 8.67 -18.92
CA LYS A 3 -9.91 8.78 -17.82
C LYS A 3 -9.25 9.60 -16.70
N ARG A 4 -10.03 10.38 -15.95
CA ARG A 4 -9.56 11.13 -14.77
C ARG A 4 -9.14 10.13 -13.69
N MET A 5 -8.07 10.42 -12.96
CA MET A 5 -7.69 9.61 -11.79
C MET A 5 -8.58 9.97 -10.61
N ALA A 6 -9.13 9.00 -9.88
CA ALA A 6 -9.81 9.31 -8.63
C ALA A 6 -8.82 9.46 -7.47
N LEU A 7 -7.73 8.69 -7.48
CA LEU A 7 -6.68 8.71 -6.46
C LEU A 7 -5.33 9.04 -7.11
N VAL A 8 -4.46 9.70 -6.36
CA VAL A 8 -3.06 9.87 -6.74
C VAL A 8 -2.19 9.42 -5.57
N LEU A 9 -1.35 8.42 -5.82
CA LEU A 9 -0.40 7.92 -4.85
C LEU A 9 0.92 8.67 -4.96
N SER A 10 1.49 9.03 -3.81
CA SER A 10 2.79 9.66 -3.68
C SER A 10 3.59 9.00 -2.57
N PHE A 11 4.91 9.15 -2.62
CA PHE A 11 5.81 8.65 -1.59
C PHE A 11 6.46 9.81 -0.86
N THR A 12 6.59 9.66 0.46
CA THR A 12 7.52 10.46 1.26
C THR A 12 8.63 9.53 1.72
N ASP A 13 9.78 9.65 1.09
CA ASP A 13 10.83 8.62 1.17
C ASP A 13 11.71 8.72 2.44
N ARG A 14 11.48 9.66 3.36
CA ARG A 14 12.23 9.82 4.62
C ARG A 14 11.43 10.57 5.68
N TRP A 15 11.79 10.37 6.94
CA TRP A 15 11.32 11.15 8.09
C TRP A 15 12.30 12.25 8.50
N GLY A 16 11.80 13.26 9.24
CA GLY A 16 12.58 14.39 9.74
C GLY A 16 12.69 15.57 8.77
N PRO A 17 13.20 16.74 9.20
CA PRO A 17 13.36 17.91 8.33
C PRO A 17 14.22 17.60 7.08
N PRO A 18 13.84 18.08 5.89
CA PRO A 18 12.69 18.96 5.58
C PRO A 18 11.37 18.22 5.31
N TYR A 19 11.31 16.89 5.41
CA TYR A 19 10.14 16.08 5.06
C TYR A 19 9.03 16.27 6.09
N ARG A 20 7.87 16.78 5.67
CA ARG A 20 6.69 17.08 6.50
C ARG A 20 5.42 16.61 5.81
N PHE A 21 4.27 16.76 6.47
CA PHE A 21 2.98 16.52 5.82
C PHE A 21 2.91 17.40 4.56
N PRO A 22 2.66 16.84 3.37
CA PRO A 22 2.79 17.58 2.13
C PRO A 22 1.52 18.40 1.83
N THR A 23 1.13 19.30 2.75
CA THR A 23 -0.13 20.06 2.71
C THR A 23 -0.40 20.66 1.34
N GLY A 24 0.55 21.43 0.78
CA GLY A 24 0.35 22.09 -0.52
C GLY A 24 0.13 21.11 -1.68
N TYR A 25 0.73 19.92 -1.63
CA TYR A 25 0.49 18.89 -2.65
C TYR A 25 -0.89 18.25 -2.48
N CYS A 26 -1.28 17.94 -1.23
CA CYS A 26 -2.60 17.41 -0.92
C CYS A 26 -3.72 18.39 -1.28
N GLU A 27 -3.53 19.69 -1.05
CA GLU A 27 -4.47 20.74 -1.47
C GLU A 27 -4.65 20.77 -2.99
N ILE A 28 -3.54 20.78 -3.74
CA ILE A 28 -3.61 20.73 -5.21
C ILE A 28 -4.39 19.50 -5.67
N LEU A 29 -4.10 18.32 -5.12
CA LEU A 29 -4.81 17.10 -5.48
C LEU A 29 -6.31 17.20 -5.17
N TRP A 30 -6.67 17.68 -3.99
CA TRP A 30 -8.07 17.79 -3.59
C TRP A 30 -8.84 18.82 -4.41
N GLU A 31 -8.29 20.01 -4.61
CA GLU A 31 -8.87 21.07 -5.46
C GLU A 31 -9.03 20.59 -6.92
N THR A 32 -8.16 19.68 -7.36
CA THR A 32 -8.24 19.03 -8.67
C THR A 32 -8.99 17.69 -8.64
N GLY A 33 -9.75 17.41 -7.58
CA GLY A 33 -10.69 16.29 -7.47
C GLY A 33 -10.05 14.90 -7.38
N HIS A 34 -8.86 14.81 -6.77
CA HIS A 34 -8.11 13.59 -6.51
C HIS A 34 -7.96 13.36 -5.00
N LEU A 35 -8.10 12.11 -4.55
CA LEU A 35 -7.84 11.73 -3.16
C LEU A 35 -6.35 11.42 -3.03
N PRO A 36 -5.62 12.14 -2.15
CA PRO A 36 -4.23 11.83 -1.91
C PRO A 36 -4.08 10.48 -1.20
N VAL A 37 -3.19 9.64 -1.72
CA VAL A 37 -2.70 8.44 -1.05
C VAL A 37 -1.21 8.66 -0.78
N ILE A 38 -0.80 8.68 0.47
CA ILE A 38 0.58 8.94 0.87
C ILE A 38 1.18 7.66 1.41
N THR A 39 2.16 7.10 0.70
CA THR A 39 3.05 6.09 1.25
C THR A 39 4.10 6.74 2.12
N TRP A 40 3.99 6.54 3.43
CA TRP A 40 4.85 7.18 4.41
C TRP A 40 5.95 6.23 4.86
N GLN A 41 7.17 6.44 4.34
CA GLN A 41 8.31 5.58 4.57
C GLN A 41 9.19 6.13 5.71
N PRO A 42 9.31 5.40 6.84
CA PRO A 42 10.08 5.89 7.99
C PRO A 42 11.59 5.98 7.72
N GLN A 43 12.14 5.06 6.91
CA GLN A 43 13.59 4.90 6.70
C GLN A 43 14.41 4.85 8.01
N THR A 44 13.80 4.36 9.07
CA THR A 44 14.40 4.16 10.39
C THR A 44 13.95 2.80 10.93
N ASP A 45 14.58 2.34 12.02
CA ASP A 45 14.18 1.13 12.72
C ASP A 45 12.90 1.35 13.53
N LEU A 46 12.16 0.28 13.79
CA LEU A 46 10.90 0.36 14.51
C LEU A 46 11.09 0.56 16.02
N ALA A 47 12.26 0.20 16.56
CA ALA A 47 12.53 0.34 17.99
C ALA A 47 12.53 1.81 18.42
N SER A 48 13.16 2.69 17.64
CA SER A 48 13.16 4.14 17.89
C SER A 48 11.76 4.76 17.81
N ILE A 49 10.91 4.27 16.89
CA ILE A 49 9.51 4.70 16.78
C ILE A 49 8.72 4.30 18.04
N ILE A 50 8.81 3.03 18.43
CA ILE A 50 8.12 2.48 19.61
C ILE A 50 8.60 3.16 20.90
N ALA A 51 9.90 3.50 20.99
CA ALA A 51 10.47 4.21 22.12
C ALA A 51 10.04 5.69 22.21
N GLY A 52 9.31 6.19 21.21
CA GLY A 52 8.77 7.55 21.18
C GLY A 52 9.76 8.61 20.71
N GLU A 53 10.91 8.22 20.17
CA GLU A 53 11.95 9.16 19.71
C GLU A 53 11.46 10.04 18.55
N TRP A 54 10.51 9.52 17.77
CA TRP A 54 9.90 10.21 16.63
C TRP A 54 8.56 10.89 16.96
N ASP A 55 8.07 10.81 18.19
CA ASP A 55 6.76 11.36 18.57
C ASP A 55 6.59 12.84 18.23
N PRO A 56 7.59 13.72 18.48
CA PRO A 56 7.45 15.13 18.09
C PRO A 56 7.26 15.31 16.58
N TYR A 57 7.94 14.50 15.77
CA TYR A 57 7.81 14.53 14.32
C TYR A 57 6.44 14.00 13.86
N ILE A 58 6.02 12.87 14.42
CA ILE A 58 4.74 12.24 14.09
C ILE A 58 3.56 13.15 14.49
N LEU A 59 3.62 13.79 15.66
CA LEU A 59 2.59 14.72 16.12
C LEU A 59 2.52 15.98 15.25
N ASP A 60 3.66 16.55 14.83
CA ASP A 60 3.70 17.66 13.87
C ASP A 60 3.04 17.28 12.54
N TRP A 61 3.33 16.07 12.06
CA TRP A 61 2.73 15.53 10.84
C TRP A 61 1.21 15.33 10.98
N ALA A 62 0.77 14.75 12.09
CA ALA A 62 -0.64 14.51 12.38
C ALA A 62 -1.43 15.81 12.56
N GLN A 63 -0.86 16.81 13.21
CA GLN A 63 -1.46 18.14 13.35
C GLN A 63 -1.64 18.82 12.00
N ALA A 64 -0.63 18.77 11.14
CA ALA A 64 -0.72 19.31 9.79
C ALA A 64 -1.76 18.55 8.93
N ALA A 65 -1.85 17.21 9.08
CA ALA A 65 -2.89 16.41 8.43
C ALA A 65 -4.29 16.79 8.91
N ARG A 66 -4.47 17.03 10.22
CA ARG A 66 -5.73 17.55 10.78
C ARG A 66 -6.07 18.93 10.21
N GLU A 67 -5.10 19.84 10.14
CA GLU A 67 -5.30 21.21 9.64
C GLU A 67 -5.66 21.26 8.16
N TYR A 68 -5.15 20.31 7.37
CA TYR A 68 -5.58 20.12 5.98
C TYR A 68 -7.08 19.81 5.85
N GLY A 69 -7.67 19.12 6.83
CA GLY A 69 -9.13 19.02 6.99
C GLY A 69 -9.89 18.21 5.93
N HIS A 70 -9.24 17.82 4.83
CA HIS A 70 -9.80 16.94 3.80
C HIS A 70 -9.34 15.48 3.98
N PRO A 71 -10.08 14.50 3.45
CA PRO A 71 -9.66 13.10 3.51
C PRO A 71 -8.31 12.87 2.85
N VAL A 72 -7.45 12.09 3.51
CA VAL A 72 -6.16 11.63 2.97
C VAL A 72 -5.94 10.19 3.38
N MET A 73 -5.53 9.34 2.44
CA MET A 73 -5.19 7.95 2.75
C MET A 73 -3.70 7.85 3.12
N LEU A 74 -3.40 7.27 4.27
CA LEU A 74 -2.04 7.12 4.77
C LEU A 74 -1.64 5.64 4.79
N ARG A 75 -0.57 5.32 4.07
CA ARG A 75 -0.02 3.97 3.92
C ARG A 75 1.36 3.91 4.55
N PHE A 76 1.39 3.91 5.89
CA PHE A 76 2.62 3.85 6.66
C PHE A 76 3.28 2.47 6.56
N GLY A 77 4.61 2.45 6.40
CA GLY A 77 5.40 1.22 6.61
C GLY A 77 5.00 0.05 5.72
N HIS A 78 4.57 0.32 4.48
CA HIS A 78 4.17 -0.71 3.51
C HIS A 78 5.21 -1.83 3.32
N GLU A 79 4.73 -2.98 2.85
CA GLU A 79 5.56 -4.16 2.52
C GLU A 79 6.43 -4.62 3.71
N MET A 80 5.89 -4.52 4.92
CA MET A 80 6.58 -4.91 6.16
C MET A 80 7.00 -6.39 6.20
N ASN A 81 6.33 -7.24 5.42
CA ASN A 81 6.66 -8.66 5.20
C ASN A 81 7.76 -8.89 4.13
N GLY A 82 8.34 -7.82 3.58
CA GLY A 82 9.47 -7.85 2.65
C GLY A 82 10.84 -8.02 3.34
N THR A 83 11.91 -7.81 2.58
CA THR A 83 13.31 -7.87 3.09
C THR A 83 14.14 -6.62 2.77
N TRP A 84 13.57 -5.68 2.02
CA TRP A 84 14.28 -4.58 1.40
C TRP A 84 14.23 -3.26 2.18
N TYR A 85 13.28 -3.08 3.10
CA TYR A 85 13.15 -1.84 3.87
C TYR A 85 13.65 -1.96 5.32
N PRO A 86 14.15 -0.85 5.92
CA PRO A 86 14.56 -0.82 7.34
C PRO A 86 13.46 -1.23 8.32
N TRP A 87 12.19 -1.00 7.98
CA TRP A 87 11.03 -1.35 8.80
C TRP A 87 10.48 -2.76 8.52
N CYS A 88 11.07 -3.54 7.62
CA CYS A 88 10.65 -4.93 7.41
C CYS A 88 10.89 -5.76 8.69
N GLY A 89 9.97 -6.69 9.00
CA GLY A 89 10.06 -7.48 10.23
C GLY A 89 11.36 -8.28 10.33
N VAL A 90 11.90 -8.77 9.20
CA VAL A 90 13.21 -9.46 9.14
C VAL A 90 14.38 -8.61 9.69
N ARG A 91 14.27 -7.29 9.62
CA ARG A 91 15.30 -6.35 10.11
C ARG A 91 15.02 -5.86 11.53
N ASN A 92 13.88 -6.24 12.11
CA ASN A 92 13.41 -5.79 13.42
C ASN A 92 13.18 -6.98 14.36
N GLY A 93 14.04 -8.01 14.31
CA GLY A 93 13.95 -9.20 15.18
C GLY A 93 13.46 -10.45 14.47
N GLY A 94 12.87 -10.33 13.27
CA GLY A 94 12.46 -11.46 12.45
C GLY A 94 11.57 -12.44 13.22
N GLY A 95 11.95 -13.71 13.21
CA GLY A 95 11.25 -14.80 13.90
C GLY A 95 11.73 -15.08 15.33
N GLU A 96 12.61 -14.27 15.92
CA GLU A 96 12.91 -14.35 17.36
C GLU A 96 11.64 -14.12 18.17
N THR A 97 11.52 -14.68 19.38
CA THR A 97 10.33 -14.52 20.23
C THR A 97 10.70 -14.14 21.66
N THR A 98 11.92 -13.67 21.91
CA THR A 98 12.39 -13.37 23.28
C THR A 98 13.16 -12.07 23.38
N GLY A 99 13.37 -11.37 22.26
CA GLY A 99 14.06 -10.10 22.21
C GLY A 99 13.12 -8.91 22.39
N TYR A 100 11.81 -9.11 22.26
CA TYR A 100 10.81 -8.04 22.39
C TYR A 100 9.41 -8.59 22.70
N GLY A 101 8.62 -7.82 23.46
CA GLY A 101 7.17 -8.04 23.56
C GLY A 101 6.75 -9.39 24.15
N ASP A 102 5.80 -10.04 23.49
CA ASP A 102 5.13 -11.27 23.90
C ASP A 102 5.98 -12.48 23.49
N PRO A 103 6.41 -13.34 24.44
CA PRO A 103 7.30 -14.44 24.13
C PRO A 103 6.72 -15.52 23.20
N GLU A 104 5.41 -15.47 22.93
CA GLU A 104 4.71 -16.37 22.02
C GLU A 104 4.55 -15.81 20.60
N LYS A 105 4.98 -14.56 20.36
CA LYS A 105 4.93 -13.92 19.05
C LYS A 105 6.32 -13.69 18.47
N PRO A 106 6.46 -13.68 17.14
CA PRO A 106 7.70 -13.25 16.52
C PRO A 106 7.91 -11.73 16.68
N ASP A 107 9.08 -11.36 17.19
CA ASP A 107 9.51 -10.00 17.52
C ASP A 107 9.39 -9.04 16.32
N GLY A 108 9.75 -9.51 15.12
CA GLY A 108 9.69 -8.73 13.89
C GLY A 108 8.28 -8.22 13.58
N PRO A 109 7.32 -9.12 13.33
CA PRO A 109 5.92 -8.76 13.17
C PRO A 109 5.33 -8.00 14.36
N GLU A 110 5.67 -8.37 15.61
CA GLU A 110 5.15 -7.66 16.78
C GLU A 110 5.61 -6.19 16.83
N ARG A 111 6.89 -5.91 16.54
CA ARG A 111 7.36 -4.52 16.43
C ARG A 111 6.69 -3.75 15.29
N CYS A 112 6.40 -4.39 14.16
CA CYS A 112 5.63 -3.75 13.09
C CYS A 112 4.22 -3.37 13.56
N VAL A 113 3.55 -4.26 14.28
CA VAL A 113 2.22 -4.01 14.86
C VAL A 113 2.28 -2.86 15.87
N ASP A 114 3.21 -2.91 16.82
CA ASP A 114 3.32 -1.91 17.88
C ASP A 114 3.69 -0.52 17.35
N ALA A 115 4.61 -0.44 16.39
CA ALA A 115 4.94 0.83 15.74
C ALA A 115 3.74 1.41 14.97
N TYR A 116 2.99 0.58 14.26
CA TYR A 116 1.78 1.02 13.53
C TYR A 116 0.73 1.58 14.50
N ARG A 117 0.44 0.84 15.57
CA ARG A 117 -0.52 1.26 16.60
C ARG A 117 -0.09 2.53 17.31
N HIS A 118 1.18 2.65 17.69
CA HIS A 118 1.73 3.83 18.33
C HIS A 118 1.54 5.09 17.46
N ILE A 119 1.88 5.02 16.17
CA ILE A 119 1.70 6.14 15.24
C ILE A 119 0.21 6.47 15.09
N HIS A 120 -0.66 5.48 14.92
CA HIS A 120 -2.10 5.68 14.83
C HIS A 120 -2.64 6.40 16.08
N ASP A 121 -2.25 5.97 17.27
CA ASP A 121 -2.66 6.59 18.53
C ASP A 121 -2.19 8.05 18.66
N LEU A 122 -1.02 8.39 18.10
CA LEU A 122 -0.57 9.78 18.02
C LEU A 122 -1.46 10.63 17.11
N PHE A 123 -1.94 10.08 16.00
CA PHE A 123 -2.88 10.76 15.10
C PHE A 123 -4.25 10.95 15.75
N GLU A 124 -4.77 9.93 16.42
CA GLU A 124 -5.99 10.01 17.21
C GLU A 124 -5.88 11.08 18.30
N ARG A 125 -4.76 11.10 19.04
CA ARG A 125 -4.47 12.15 20.04
C ARG A 125 -4.37 13.55 19.45
N ALA A 126 -3.87 13.68 18.23
CA ALA A 126 -3.82 14.94 17.51
C ALA A 126 -5.19 15.36 16.94
N GLY A 127 -6.19 14.48 16.95
CA GLY A 127 -7.52 14.70 16.40
C GLY A 127 -7.57 14.64 14.87
N ALA A 128 -6.64 13.92 14.24
CA ALA A 128 -6.51 13.80 12.79
C ALA A 128 -7.45 12.74 12.18
N GLY A 129 -8.74 12.78 12.53
CA GLY A 129 -9.74 11.81 12.10
C GLY A 129 -10.11 11.86 10.60
N ASN A 130 -9.52 12.79 9.84
CA ASN A 130 -9.62 12.84 8.39
C ASN A 130 -8.59 11.93 7.68
N VAL A 131 -7.70 11.29 8.43
CA VAL A 131 -6.73 10.33 7.90
C VAL A 131 -7.36 8.94 7.81
N ILE A 132 -7.27 8.33 6.64
CA ILE A 132 -7.78 6.99 6.34
C ILE A 132 -6.59 6.02 6.30
N TRP A 133 -6.57 5.03 7.17
CA TRP A 133 -5.44 4.12 7.36
C TRP A 133 -5.45 2.95 6.37
N VAL A 134 -4.37 2.84 5.59
CA VAL A 134 -4.15 1.74 4.64
C VAL A 134 -3.02 0.84 5.16
N TRP A 135 -3.33 -0.43 5.44
CA TRP A 135 -2.34 -1.44 5.80
C TRP A 135 -2.04 -2.34 4.59
N ALA A 136 -0.84 -2.23 4.01
CA ALA A 136 -0.51 -2.81 2.71
C ALA A 136 0.73 -3.73 2.76
N PRO A 137 0.56 -5.05 2.88
CA PRO A 137 1.64 -6.02 2.68
C PRO A 137 2.00 -6.20 1.19
N ASN A 138 3.21 -6.69 0.95
CA ASN A 138 3.67 -7.20 -0.35
C ASN A 138 3.06 -8.59 -0.63
N GLU A 139 2.89 -8.93 -1.91
CA GLU A 139 2.46 -10.25 -2.33
C GLU A 139 3.42 -11.38 -1.90
N GLY A 140 2.83 -12.41 -1.30
CA GLY A 140 3.56 -13.61 -0.89
C GLY A 140 4.36 -13.42 0.41
N ASN A 141 5.28 -14.36 0.62
CA ASN A 141 6.15 -14.42 1.79
C ASN A 141 7.60 -14.60 1.28
N PRO A 142 8.34 -13.51 1.01
CA PRO A 142 9.68 -13.59 0.41
C PRO A 142 10.73 -14.22 1.34
N VAL A 143 10.45 -14.32 2.64
CA VAL A 143 11.29 -15.04 3.62
C VAL A 143 11.03 -16.55 3.57
N GLY A 144 9.79 -16.97 3.29
CA GLY A 144 9.41 -18.38 3.23
C GLY A 144 9.26 -19.05 4.59
N GLU A 145 9.19 -18.27 5.67
CA GLU A 145 9.04 -18.77 7.04
C GLU A 145 7.69 -18.36 7.65
N ARG A 146 7.13 -19.23 8.51
CA ARG A 146 5.78 -19.05 9.09
C ARG A 146 5.63 -17.80 9.94
N TRP A 147 6.71 -17.30 10.53
CA TRP A 147 6.67 -16.06 11.31
C TRP A 147 6.43 -14.85 10.41
N ASN A 148 6.81 -14.91 9.13
CA ASN A 148 6.69 -13.78 8.17
C ASN A 148 5.34 -13.79 7.41
N GLU A 149 4.37 -14.59 7.85
CA GLU A 149 3.02 -14.57 7.30
C GLU A 149 2.29 -13.26 7.63
N ILE A 150 1.53 -12.73 6.67
CA ILE A 150 0.95 -11.37 6.77
C ILE A 150 0.01 -11.18 7.97
N GLU A 151 -0.65 -12.23 8.45
CA GLU A 151 -1.57 -12.14 9.59
C GLU A 151 -0.83 -11.78 10.88
N ASN A 152 0.46 -12.13 11.00
CA ASN A 152 1.28 -11.75 12.15
C ASN A 152 1.58 -10.25 12.20
N TYR A 153 1.44 -9.55 11.07
CA TYR A 153 1.70 -8.11 10.94
C TYR A 153 0.45 -7.24 11.04
N TYR A 154 -0.74 -7.85 11.21
CA TYR A 154 -2.00 -7.11 11.18
C TYR A 154 -2.24 -6.39 12.52
N PRO A 155 -2.36 -5.04 12.53
CA PRO A 155 -2.50 -4.29 13.77
C PRO A 155 -3.92 -4.36 14.36
N GLY A 156 -4.88 -4.96 13.66
CA GLY A 156 -6.25 -5.14 14.10
C GLY A 156 -7.23 -4.13 13.51
N ASP A 157 -8.53 -4.49 13.50
CA ASP A 157 -9.60 -3.75 12.81
C ASP A 157 -9.81 -2.30 13.26
N GLY A 158 -9.40 -1.98 14.50
CA GLY A 158 -9.48 -0.63 15.07
C GLY A 158 -8.38 0.33 14.61
N TYR A 159 -7.37 -0.17 13.88
CA TYR A 159 -6.24 0.62 13.39
C TYR A 159 -6.18 0.70 11.86
N VAL A 160 -7.06 0.00 11.14
CA VAL A 160 -7.01 -0.14 9.68
C VAL A 160 -8.36 0.17 9.08
N ASP A 161 -8.43 1.12 8.17
CA ASP A 161 -9.65 1.41 7.42
C ASP A 161 -9.71 0.61 6.12
N TRP A 162 -8.56 0.43 5.46
CA TRP A 162 -8.42 -0.25 4.17
C TRP A 162 -7.29 -1.26 4.21
N LEU A 163 -7.56 -2.45 3.66
CA LEU A 163 -6.50 -3.42 3.35
C LEU A 163 -5.83 -3.02 2.03
N GLY A 164 -4.52 -3.12 1.96
CA GLY A 164 -3.72 -2.87 0.76
C GLY A 164 -3.12 -4.15 0.18
N MET A 165 -2.81 -4.12 -1.11
CA MET A 165 -2.02 -5.16 -1.78
C MET A 165 -1.02 -4.50 -2.72
N ASP A 166 0.24 -4.89 -2.60
CA ASP A 166 1.30 -4.56 -3.56
C ASP A 166 1.73 -5.83 -4.28
N GLY A 167 1.93 -5.76 -5.59
CA GLY A 167 2.36 -6.92 -6.36
C GLY A 167 2.59 -6.63 -7.83
N TYR A 168 3.55 -7.33 -8.44
CA TYR A 168 4.01 -7.02 -9.78
C TYR A 168 4.16 -8.28 -10.63
N ASN A 169 3.73 -8.22 -11.89
CA ASN A 169 4.15 -9.22 -12.88
C ASN A 169 5.54 -8.84 -13.40
N TRP A 170 6.57 -9.34 -12.74
CA TRP A 170 7.98 -9.13 -13.12
C TRP A 170 8.38 -9.76 -14.45
N GLY A 171 7.56 -10.65 -15.03
CA GLY A 171 7.88 -11.27 -16.30
C GLY A 171 9.23 -12.00 -16.23
N THR A 172 10.02 -11.91 -17.30
CA THR A 172 11.42 -12.37 -17.32
C THR A 172 12.42 -11.21 -17.22
N SER A 173 12.01 -10.08 -16.62
CA SER A 173 12.88 -8.90 -16.45
C SER A 173 13.98 -9.10 -15.39
N ARG A 174 13.89 -10.15 -14.57
CA ARG A 174 14.88 -10.54 -13.57
C ARG A 174 15.22 -12.04 -13.66
N PRO A 175 16.44 -12.46 -13.26
CA PRO A 175 16.81 -13.87 -13.28
C PRO A 175 15.94 -14.78 -12.40
N TRP A 176 15.37 -14.21 -11.33
CA TRP A 176 14.53 -14.92 -10.36
C TRP A 176 13.02 -14.84 -10.69
N SER A 177 12.63 -14.03 -11.68
CA SER A 177 11.22 -13.80 -12.00
C SER A 177 10.73 -14.68 -13.14
N ARG A 178 9.41 -14.90 -13.18
CA ARG A 178 8.70 -15.45 -14.34
C ARG A 178 7.45 -14.63 -14.61
N TRP A 179 6.92 -14.77 -15.83
CA TRP A 179 5.59 -14.26 -16.15
C TRP A 179 4.52 -14.88 -15.25
N ARG A 180 3.69 -14.02 -14.66
CA ARG A 180 2.55 -14.37 -13.80
C ARG A 180 1.33 -13.59 -14.26
N SER A 181 0.20 -14.28 -14.39
CA SER A 181 -1.11 -13.64 -14.55
C SER A 181 -1.46 -12.79 -13.33
N PHE A 182 -2.42 -11.87 -13.46
CA PHE A 182 -2.93 -11.07 -12.35
C PHE A 182 -3.41 -11.93 -11.16
N ASP A 183 -4.12 -13.03 -11.44
CA ASP A 183 -4.59 -13.96 -10.41
C ASP A 183 -3.43 -14.70 -9.72
N GLU A 184 -2.36 -15.05 -10.45
CA GLU A 184 -1.16 -15.62 -9.84
C GLU A 184 -0.46 -14.62 -8.92
N VAL A 185 -0.45 -13.32 -9.25
CA VAL A 185 0.13 -12.27 -8.41
C VAL A 185 -0.72 -12.02 -7.16
N PHE A 186 -2.03 -11.78 -7.31
CA PHE A 186 -2.86 -11.25 -6.23
C PHE A 186 -3.83 -12.25 -5.60
N GLY A 187 -4.12 -13.38 -6.25
CA GLY A 187 -5.21 -14.26 -5.85
C GLY A 187 -5.08 -14.82 -4.43
N GLU A 188 -3.87 -15.21 -4.03
CA GLU A 188 -3.62 -15.71 -2.67
C GLU A 188 -3.69 -14.60 -1.63
N LEU A 189 -2.99 -13.48 -1.87
CA LEU A 189 -3.01 -12.35 -0.95
C LEU A 189 -4.43 -11.83 -0.73
N TYR A 190 -5.22 -11.69 -1.79
CA TYR A 190 -6.61 -11.27 -1.71
C TYR A 190 -7.47 -12.18 -0.83
N ARG A 191 -7.35 -13.51 -0.98
CA ARG A 191 -8.11 -14.48 -0.16
C ARG A 191 -7.74 -14.36 1.31
N ARG A 192 -6.44 -14.21 1.61
CA ARG A 192 -5.97 -14.09 2.99
C ARG A 192 -6.43 -12.79 3.64
N LEU A 193 -6.31 -11.66 2.94
CA LEU A 193 -6.79 -10.36 3.41
C LEU A 193 -8.30 -10.36 3.68
N THR A 194 -9.09 -10.89 2.76
CA THR A 194 -10.55 -10.94 2.92
C THR A 194 -11.02 -11.95 3.97
N ALA A 195 -10.22 -12.97 4.28
CA ALA A 195 -10.46 -13.85 5.43
C ALA A 195 -10.06 -13.18 6.76
N LEU A 196 -8.97 -12.42 6.76
CA LEU A 196 -8.42 -11.74 7.92
C LEU A 196 -9.33 -10.61 8.43
N ALA A 197 -9.84 -9.78 7.51
CA ALA A 197 -10.73 -8.65 7.85
C ALA A 197 -11.84 -8.51 6.79
N PRO A 198 -12.87 -9.38 6.81
CA PRO A 198 -13.88 -9.48 5.75
C PRO A 198 -14.75 -8.23 5.56
N GLY A 199 -14.84 -7.36 6.57
CA GLY A 199 -15.60 -6.12 6.49
C GLY A 199 -14.86 -4.94 5.85
N LYS A 200 -13.54 -5.07 5.61
CA LYS A 200 -12.71 -3.95 5.16
C LYS A 200 -12.59 -3.93 3.62
N PRO A 201 -12.70 -2.76 2.98
CA PRO A 201 -12.41 -2.63 1.55
C PRO A 201 -10.93 -2.86 1.25
N VAL A 202 -10.64 -3.32 0.03
CA VAL A 202 -9.29 -3.58 -0.45
C VAL A 202 -8.87 -2.53 -1.48
N MET A 203 -7.64 -2.04 -1.37
CA MET A 203 -6.93 -1.26 -2.37
C MET A 203 -5.81 -2.12 -2.96
N ILE A 204 -5.68 -2.15 -4.30
CA ILE A 204 -4.42 -2.57 -4.93
C ILE A 204 -3.54 -1.33 -4.97
N ALA A 205 -2.71 -1.16 -3.94
CA ALA A 205 -1.97 0.08 -3.72
C ALA A 205 -0.79 0.20 -4.68
N GLU A 206 -0.24 -0.91 -5.15
CA GLU A 206 0.73 -0.95 -6.23
C GLU A 206 0.56 -2.17 -7.12
N PHE A 207 0.44 -1.96 -8.43
CA PHE A 207 0.61 -3.03 -9.40
C PHE A 207 1.07 -2.53 -10.77
N ALA A 208 1.81 -3.38 -11.46
CA ALA A 208 2.17 -3.22 -12.86
C ALA A 208 2.60 -4.56 -13.47
N SER A 209 2.84 -4.56 -14.77
CA SER A 209 3.41 -5.69 -15.50
C SER A 209 4.59 -5.23 -16.33
N ALA A 210 5.63 -6.07 -16.39
CA ALA A 210 6.73 -5.94 -17.32
C ALA A 210 6.25 -6.24 -18.75
N GLU A 211 7.05 -5.84 -19.75
CA GLU A 211 6.88 -6.28 -21.14
C GLU A 211 7.57 -7.65 -21.36
N GLU A 212 8.66 -7.94 -20.66
CA GLU A 212 9.45 -9.13 -20.88
C GLU A 212 8.74 -10.41 -20.42
N GLY A 213 8.74 -11.44 -21.27
CA GLY A 213 8.28 -12.78 -20.90
C GLY A 213 6.80 -13.07 -21.18
N GLY A 214 6.07 -12.14 -21.80
CA GLY A 214 4.68 -12.35 -22.19
C GLY A 214 4.12 -11.18 -23.00
N ASP A 215 2.79 -11.02 -22.96
CA ASP A 215 2.05 -9.97 -23.66
C ASP A 215 1.40 -9.05 -22.61
N LYS A 216 2.01 -7.88 -22.38
CA LYS A 216 1.55 -6.90 -21.38
C LYS A 216 0.18 -6.33 -21.73
N ALA A 217 -0.09 -6.09 -23.01
CA ALA A 217 -1.39 -5.58 -23.46
C ALA A 217 -2.51 -6.56 -23.15
N ARG A 218 -2.30 -7.85 -23.42
CA ARG A 218 -3.21 -8.92 -23.01
C ARG A 218 -3.34 -9.01 -21.49
N TRP A 219 -2.22 -8.94 -20.77
CA TRP A 219 -2.22 -8.97 -19.30
C TRP A 219 -3.05 -7.85 -18.69
N ILE A 220 -2.95 -6.62 -19.21
CA ILE A 220 -3.75 -5.47 -18.78
C ILE A 220 -5.24 -5.75 -19.00
N GLY A 221 -5.63 -6.22 -20.18
CA GLY A 221 -7.02 -6.56 -20.48
C GLY A 221 -7.57 -7.64 -19.56
N GLU A 222 -6.79 -8.69 -19.29
CA GLU A 222 -7.15 -9.76 -18.38
C GLU A 222 -7.21 -9.29 -16.92
N ALA A 223 -6.22 -8.51 -16.45
CA ALA A 223 -6.14 -8.00 -15.09
C ALA A 223 -7.38 -7.20 -14.72
N PHE A 224 -7.77 -6.24 -15.55
CA PHE A 224 -8.99 -5.46 -15.29
C PHE A 224 -10.24 -6.33 -15.35
N ARG A 225 -10.41 -7.19 -16.37
CA ARG A 225 -11.53 -8.12 -16.41
C ARG A 225 -11.63 -8.98 -15.14
N ARG A 226 -10.52 -9.54 -14.66
CA ARG A 226 -10.46 -10.33 -13.42
C ARG A 226 -10.78 -9.50 -12.19
N LEU A 227 -10.22 -8.30 -12.08
CA LEU A 227 -10.50 -7.36 -10.99
C LEU A 227 -12.01 -7.11 -10.82
N LYS A 228 -12.74 -6.96 -11.93
CA LYS A 228 -14.20 -6.78 -11.92
C LYS A 228 -14.98 -8.04 -11.55
N GLU A 229 -14.54 -9.20 -12.03
CA GLU A 229 -15.28 -10.46 -11.88
C GLU A 229 -15.02 -11.22 -10.57
N ALA A 230 -13.81 -11.14 -10.04
CA ALA A 230 -13.30 -12.08 -9.02
C ALA A 230 -12.81 -11.40 -7.74
N TYR A 231 -12.71 -10.07 -7.71
CA TYR A 231 -12.16 -9.31 -6.58
C TYR A 231 -13.20 -8.32 -6.00
N PRO A 232 -14.38 -8.80 -5.54
CA PRO A 232 -15.50 -7.96 -5.15
C PRO A 232 -15.29 -7.10 -3.90
N HIS A 233 -14.18 -7.25 -3.17
CA HIS A 233 -13.79 -6.36 -2.06
C HIS A 233 -12.85 -5.23 -2.53
N VAL A 234 -12.29 -5.31 -3.74
CA VAL A 234 -11.45 -4.24 -4.26
C VAL A 234 -12.32 -3.05 -4.63
N ARG A 235 -11.96 -1.87 -4.10
CA ARG A 235 -12.67 -0.61 -4.30
C ARG A 235 -11.76 0.50 -4.85
N ALA A 236 -10.44 0.29 -4.84
CA ALA A 236 -9.45 1.19 -5.42
C ALA A 236 -8.27 0.41 -5.99
N PHE A 237 -7.62 0.97 -7.01
CA PHE A 237 -6.35 0.48 -7.53
C PHE A 237 -5.46 1.67 -7.91
N VAL A 238 -4.15 1.46 -7.88
CA VAL A 238 -3.14 2.42 -8.32
C VAL A 238 -2.12 1.67 -9.19
N TRP A 239 -2.03 2.06 -10.46
CA TRP A 239 -0.97 1.54 -11.34
C TRP A 239 0.35 2.22 -11.01
N PHE A 240 1.43 1.46 -10.89
CA PHE A 240 2.76 2.00 -10.63
C PHE A 240 3.43 2.44 -11.94
N ASP A 241 3.11 3.66 -12.39
CA ASP A 241 3.44 4.18 -13.72
C ASP A 241 4.84 4.82 -13.77
N ILE A 242 5.90 4.01 -13.83
CA ILE A 242 7.29 4.49 -13.81
C ILE A 242 8.25 3.54 -14.52
N VAL A 243 9.32 4.08 -15.10
CA VAL A 243 10.49 3.30 -15.53
C VAL A 243 11.46 3.19 -14.35
N LYS A 244 11.62 1.99 -13.77
CA LYS A 244 12.47 1.77 -12.60
C LYS A 244 13.27 0.47 -12.73
N GLU A 245 12.94 -0.57 -11.96
CA GLU A 245 13.60 -1.87 -12.06
C GLU A 245 13.39 -2.50 -13.45
N THR A 246 12.17 -2.36 -13.98
CA THR A 246 11.84 -2.55 -15.40
C THR A 246 10.90 -1.41 -15.82
N ASP A 247 10.46 -1.42 -17.07
CA ASP A 247 9.48 -0.48 -17.57
C ASP A 247 8.05 -0.87 -17.14
N TRP A 248 7.61 -0.30 -16.02
CA TRP A 248 6.26 -0.50 -15.49
C TRP A 248 5.23 0.41 -16.15
N ALA A 249 5.64 1.38 -16.98
CA ALA A 249 4.77 2.42 -17.48
C ALA A 249 3.61 1.84 -18.29
N ILE A 250 2.43 2.47 -18.22
CA ILE A 250 1.28 2.06 -19.04
C ILE A 250 1.56 2.22 -20.53
N ASP A 251 2.47 3.12 -20.90
CA ASP A 251 2.88 3.44 -22.26
C ASP A 251 4.26 2.91 -22.66
N SER A 252 4.74 1.87 -21.97
CA SER A 252 5.93 1.09 -22.37
C SER A 252 5.86 0.56 -23.80
N SER A 253 4.64 0.37 -24.33
CA SER A 253 4.36 0.08 -25.74
C SER A 253 3.03 0.70 -26.21
N PRO A 254 2.85 0.95 -27.52
CA PRO A 254 1.56 1.37 -28.08
C PRO A 254 0.42 0.40 -27.74
N GLU A 255 0.69 -0.91 -27.72
CA GLU A 255 -0.25 -1.98 -27.40
C GLU A 255 -0.67 -1.92 -25.92
N SER A 256 0.29 -1.76 -24.99
CA SER A 256 0.02 -1.59 -23.56
C SER A 256 -0.88 -0.37 -23.31
N LEU A 257 -0.55 0.78 -23.91
CA LEU A 257 -1.33 2.00 -23.76
C LEU A 257 -2.75 1.86 -24.32
N ALA A 258 -2.89 1.19 -25.47
CA ALA A 258 -4.18 0.92 -26.09
C ALA A 258 -5.04 0.00 -25.21
N ALA A 259 -4.47 -1.08 -24.68
CA ALA A 259 -5.16 -1.99 -23.77
C ALA A 259 -5.63 -1.31 -22.49
N PHE A 260 -4.76 -0.50 -21.86
CA PHE A 260 -5.12 0.25 -20.66
C PHE A 260 -6.26 1.24 -20.93
N ARG A 261 -6.16 2.02 -22.01
CA ARG A 261 -7.22 2.95 -22.42
C ARG A 261 -8.53 2.23 -22.70
N GLN A 262 -8.49 1.05 -23.32
CA GLN A 262 -9.67 0.26 -23.61
C GLN A 262 -10.33 -0.27 -22.33
N ALA A 263 -9.55 -0.80 -21.37
CA ALA A 263 -10.05 -1.24 -20.08
C ALA A 263 -10.71 -0.08 -19.31
N MET A 264 -10.06 1.08 -19.32
CA MET A 264 -10.58 2.29 -18.66
C MET A 264 -11.83 2.87 -19.31
N ARG A 265 -12.36 2.34 -20.43
CA ARG A 265 -13.67 2.76 -20.96
C ARG A 265 -14.85 2.11 -20.22
N ASP A 266 -14.63 1.00 -19.52
CA ASP A 266 -15.67 0.35 -18.71
C ASP A 266 -16.13 1.30 -17.59
N SER A 267 -17.45 1.46 -17.41
CA SER A 267 -18.04 2.33 -16.39
C SER A 267 -17.87 1.79 -14.97
N TYR A 268 -17.48 0.51 -14.83
CA TYR A 268 -17.10 -0.08 -13.55
C TYR A 268 -15.91 0.66 -12.91
N TYR A 269 -14.93 1.09 -13.71
CA TYR A 269 -13.81 1.90 -13.22
C TYR A 269 -14.19 3.37 -13.20
N VAL A 270 -14.35 3.94 -12.02
CA VAL A 270 -14.70 5.37 -11.90
C VAL A 270 -13.44 6.23 -11.90
N GLY A 271 -13.54 7.41 -12.52
CA GLY A 271 -12.49 8.44 -12.48
C GLY A 271 -12.80 9.60 -11.54
N GLU A 272 -13.95 9.54 -10.87
CA GLU A 272 -14.43 10.52 -9.91
C GLU A 272 -14.50 9.85 -8.54
N LEU A 273 -14.14 10.61 -7.51
CA LEU A 273 -14.26 10.18 -6.14
C LEU A 273 -15.72 10.00 -5.76
N LYS A 274 -16.02 8.82 -5.22
CA LYS A 274 -17.29 8.54 -4.56
C LYS A 274 -16.97 8.20 -3.12
N LEU A 275 -16.92 9.25 -2.30
CA LEU A 275 -16.80 9.10 -0.86
C LEU A 275 -18.21 8.89 -0.32
N GLU A 276 -18.47 7.71 0.20
CA GLU A 276 -19.64 7.48 1.02
C GLU A 276 -19.24 7.81 2.45
N GLU A 277 -20.04 8.62 3.13
CA GLU A 277 -19.95 8.71 4.59
C GLU A 277 -20.27 7.31 5.12
N GLY A 278 -19.38 6.74 5.94
CA GLY A 278 -19.64 5.47 6.60
C GLY A 278 -20.90 5.54 7.48
N PRO A 279 -21.46 4.40 7.90
CA PRO A 279 -22.57 4.37 8.86
C PRO A 279 -22.23 5.08 10.18
#